data_AF-A0A420E775-F1
#
_entry.id   AF-A0A420E775-F1
#
_cell.length_a   1.000
_cell.length_b   1.000
_cell.length_c   1.000
_cell.angle_alpha   90.00
_cell.angle_beta   90.00
_cell.angle_gamma   90.00
#
_symmetry.space_group_name_H-M   'P 1'
#
loop_
_entity.id
_entity.type
_entity.pdbx_description
1 polymer ?
#
loop_
_entity_poly.entity_id
_entity_poly.type
_entity_poly.pdbx_seq_one_letter_code
_entity_poly.pdbx_strand_id
1 'polypeptide(L)'
;MYGRWAILFSDELEFIAGDGFLPNFPASRDALNSGLKLVLPILPTATIIYMSPMQYPTEPRLVTLRLSANEVEQVNAITQVYASSFLFYRDDKPELTEAFRYGEHRQFQYHGHDWLDPLLDDLSQYNRWGKGGAASISSRRPYSESLEGNRWLDRFAGRDS
;
A
#
# COMPACT_ATOMS: atom_id res chain seq x y z
N MET A 1 -15.91 -10.77 -5.85
CA MET A 1 -15.16 -9.60 -5.35
C MET A 1 -14.08 -9.25 -6.37
N TYR A 2 -14.22 -8.12 -7.05
CA TYR A 2 -13.21 -7.57 -7.95
C TYR A 2 -12.39 -6.56 -7.14
N GLY A 3 -11.08 -6.74 -7.06
CA GLY A 3 -10.20 -5.88 -6.27
C GLY A 3 -8.74 -6.13 -6.64
N ARG A 4 -7.89 -5.16 -6.32
CA ARG A 4 -6.45 -5.17 -6.58
C ARG A 4 -5.70 -5.23 -5.26
N TRP A 5 -4.71 -6.11 -5.23
CA TRP A 5 -3.70 -6.21 -4.19
C TRP A 5 -2.45 -5.48 -4.64
N ALA A 6 -1.83 -4.75 -3.73
CA ALA A 6 -0.53 -4.12 -3.93
C ALA A 6 0.41 -4.54 -2.80
N ILE A 7 1.60 -5.02 -3.14
CA ILE A 7 2.70 -5.24 -2.20
C ILE A 7 3.60 -4.02 -2.27
N LEU A 8 3.64 -3.27 -1.18
CA LEU A 8 4.52 -2.12 -1.02
C LEU A 8 5.85 -2.56 -0.44
N PHE A 9 6.95 -2.06 -0.99
CA PHE A 9 8.30 -2.28 -0.49
C PHE A 9 9.13 -1.01 -0.68
N SER A 10 10.25 -0.87 0.03
CA SER A 10 11.19 0.24 -0.13
C SER A 10 12.62 -0.25 0.06
N ASP A 11 13.56 0.44 -0.59
CA ASP A 11 15.00 0.23 -0.43
C ASP A 11 15.61 1.31 0.49
N GLU A 12 14.84 2.33 0.89
CA GLU A 12 15.33 3.53 1.59
C GLU A 12 14.99 3.53 3.09
N LEU A 13 13.77 3.08 3.46
CA LEU A 13 13.30 3.02 4.84
C LEU A 13 12.44 1.77 5.09
N GLU A 14 12.39 1.35 6.34
CA GLU A 14 11.53 0.24 6.77
C GLU A 14 10.12 0.70 7.18
N PHE A 15 9.17 -0.19 6.94
CA PHE A 15 7.82 -0.06 7.49
C PHE A 15 7.82 -0.41 8.98
N ILE A 16 6.79 0.02 9.68
CA ILE A 16 6.46 -0.47 11.02
C ILE A 16 5.18 -1.30 10.95
N ALA A 17 5.07 -2.29 11.83
CA ALA A 17 3.83 -3.03 12.05
C ALA A 17 3.28 -2.69 13.45
N GLY A 18 1.98 -2.84 13.66
CA GLY A 18 1.35 -2.58 14.95
C GLY A 18 0.24 -3.56 15.27
N ASP A 19 -0.40 -3.37 16.41
CA ASP A 19 -1.60 -4.11 16.84
C ASP A 19 -2.89 -3.68 16.13
N GLY A 20 -2.80 -2.65 15.28
CA GLY A 20 -3.90 -2.18 14.45
C GLY A 20 -3.60 -2.25 12.97
N PHE A 21 -4.67 -2.25 12.18
CA PHE A 21 -4.61 -2.08 10.73
C PHE A 21 -5.71 -1.11 10.31
N LEU A 22 -5.63 -0.60 9.07
CA LEU A 22 -6.64 0.28 8.50
C LEU A 22 -7.60 -0.55 7.67
N PRO A 23 -8.81 -0.88 8.18
CA PRO A 23 -9.93 -1.28 7.34
C PRO A 23 -10.84 -0.08 7.06
N ASN A 24 -11.30 0.05 5.82
CA ASN A 24 -12.51 0.81 5.48
C ASN A 24 -13.59 -0.14 4.94
N PHE A 25 -13.77 -1.28 5.62
CA PHE A 25 -14.83 -2.22 5.28
C PHE A 25 -16.10 -1.82 6.03
N PRO A 26 -17.24 -1.65 5.33
CA PRO A 26 -18.48 -1.35 6.01
C PRO A 26 -18.89 -2.52 6.91
N ALA A 27 -19.34 -2.19 8.12
CA ALA A 27 -19.84 -3.19 9.08
C ALA A 27 -21.17 -3.84 8.63
N SER A 28 -21.89 -3.21 7.69
CA SER A 28 -23.14 -3.74 7.12
C SER A 28 -22.95 -4.15 5.65
N ARG A 29 -23.61 -5.26 5.27
CA ARG A 29 -23.64 -5.77 3.88
C ARG A 29 -24.33 -4.82 2.89
N ASP A 30 -25.13 -3.88 3.39
CA ASP A 30 -25.93 -2.96 2.60
C ASP A 30 -25.26 -1.59 2.37
N ALA A 31 -24.09 -1.35 2.96
CA ALA A 31 -23.37 -0.13 2.67
C ALA A 31 -22.84 -0.17 1.23
N LEU A 32 -22.94 0.97 0.54
CA LEU A 32 -22.36 1.15 -0.79
C LEU A 32 -20.88 0.71 -0.75
N ASN A 33 -20.53 -0.30 -1.54
CA ASN A 33 -19.17 -0.88 -1.67
C ASN A 33 -18.22 0.08 -2.43
N SER A 34 -18.29 1.38 -2.12
CA SER A 34 -17.51 2.40 -2.80
C SER A 34 -16.13 2.54 -2.16
N GLY A 35 -15.10 2.02 -2.82
CA GLY A 35 -13.71 2.30 -2.46
C GLY A 35 -13.27 1.62 -1.17
N LEU A 36 -13.49 0.30 -1.05
CA LEU A 36 -12.93 -0.50 0.04
C LEU A 36 -11.41 -0.41 0.02
N LYS A 37 -10.82 -0.14 1.18
CA LYS A 37 -9.38 0.01 1.37
C LYS A 37 -8.96 -0.80 2.58
N LEU A 38 -7.83 -1.48 2.43
CA LEU A 38 -7.13 -2.14 3.53
C LEU A 38 -5.66 -1.78 3.41
N VAL A 39 -5.08 -1.24 4.46
CA VAL A 39 -3.63 -1.14 4.62
C VAL A 39 -3.25 -2.08 5.76
N LEU A 40 -2.42 -3.07 5.43
CA LEU A 40 -2.00 -4.13 6.32
C LEU A 40 -0.46 -4.15 6.37
N PRO A 41 0.13 -3.38 7.29
CA PRO A 41 1.56 -3.45 7.58
C PRO A 41 1.84 -4.78 8.28
N ILE A 42 2.42 -5.74 7.56
CA ILE A 42 2.66 -7.10 8.05
C ILE A 42 4.10 -7.31 8.51
N LEU A 43 5.05 -6.62 7.88
CA LEU A 43 6.49 -6.80 8.08
C LEU A 43 7.22 -5.46 7.85
N PRO A 44 8.36 -5.22 8.52
CA PRO A 44 9.16 -4.03 8.27
C PRO A 44 9.69 -3.90 6.83
N THR A 45 9.76 -5.01 6.10
CA THR A 45 10.22 -5.02 4.71
C THR A 45 9.09 -4.92 3.68
N ALA A 46 7.83 -5.10 4.08
CA ALA A 46 6.70 -5.10 3.16
C ALA A 46 5.36 -4.81 3.83
N THR A 47 4.56 -3.98 3.16
CA THR A 47 3.17 -3.67 3.55
C THR A 47 2.22 -4.11 2.44
N ILE A 48 1.07 -4.69 2.82
CA ILE A 48 0.04 -5.08 1.85
C ILE A 48 -1.05 -4.02 1.83
N ILE A 49 -1.46 -3.64 0.62
CA ILE A 49 -2.65 -2.84 0.39
C ILE A 49 -3.65 -3.68 -0.41
N TYR A 50 -4.92 -3.62 -0.02
CA TYR A 50 -6.03 -4.07 -0.86
C TYR A 50 -6.95 -2.89 -1.16
N MET A 51 -7.43 -2.87 -2.40
CA MET A 51 -8.42 -1.90 -2.83
C MET A 51 -9.47 -2.51 -3.77
N SER A 52 -10.69 -2.01 -3.67
CA SER A 52 -11.79 -2.33 -4.58
C SER A 52 -12.34 -1.05 -5.20
N PRO A 53 -11.79 -0.59 -6.34
CA PRO A 53 -12.27 0.62 -6.98
C PRO A 53 -13.64 0.37 -7.63
N MET A 54 -14.52 1.38 -7.62
CA MET A 54 -15.87 1.30 -8.22
C MET A 54 -15.84 1.26 -9.76
N GLN A 55 -14.81 1.86 -10.33
CA GLN A 55 -14.57 1.99 -11.76
C GLN A 55 -13.11 1.60 -12.01
N TYR A 56 -12.76 1.20 -13.23
CA TYR A 56 -11.44 0.69 -13.68
C TYR A 56 -11.28 -0.84 -13.77
N PRO A 57 -10.54 -1.33 -14.79
CA PRO A 57 -10.15 -2.74 -14.86
C PRO A 57 -9.23 -3.08 -13.68
N THR A 58 -9.60 -4.13 -12.94
CA THR A 58 -8.85 -4.62 -11.77
C THR A 58 -7.66 -5.51 -12.14
N GLU A 59 -7.49 -5.85 -13.42
CA GLU A 59 -6.29 -6.53 -13.92
C GLU A 59 -5.12 -5.56 -14.09
N PRO A 60 -3.86 -5.94 -13.79
CA PRO A 60 -3.49 -7.12 -13.02
C PRO A 60 -3.99 -7.02 -11.57
N ARG A 61 -4.45 -8.15 -11.02
CA ARG A 61 -5.03 -8.23 -9.66
C ARG A 61 -4.01 -8.11 -8.54
N LEU A 62 -2.73 -8.36 -8.83
CA LEU A 62 -1.63 -8.20 -7.90
C LEU A 62 -0.58 -7.31 -8.56
N VAL A 63 -0.22 -6.24 -7.86
CA VAL A 63 0.89 -5.35 -8.23
C VAL A 63 1.88 -5.24 -7.09
N THR A 64 3.10 -4.84 -7.39
CA THR A 64 4.12 -4.45 -6.43
C THR A 64 4.37 -2.98 -6.64
N LEU A 65 4.67 -2.21 -5.61
CA LEU A 65 4.98 -0.79 -5.69
C LEU A 65 6.18 -0.48 -4.80
N ARG A 66 7.19 0.16 -5.39
CA ARG A 66 8.33 0.69 -4.64
C ARG A 66 7.99 2.08 -4.13
N LEU A 67 8.16 2.29 -2.83
CA LEU A 67 7.94 3.56 -2.15
C LEU A 67 9.27 4.26 -1.84
N SER A 68 9.27 5.59 -1.95
CA SER A 68 10.37 6.43 -1.44
C SER A 68 10.32 6.54 0.08
N ALA A 69 11.41 7.02 0.71
CA ALA A 69 11.46 7.26 2.15
C ALA A 69 10.27 8.09 2.66
N ASN A 70 9.95 9.21 2.01
CA ASN A 70 8.82 10.06 2.39
C ASN A 70 7.47 9.31 2.30
N GLU A 71 7.31 8.41 1.34
CA GLU A 71 6.08 7.60 1.22
C GLU A 71 6.00 6.52 2.31
N VAL A 72 7.13 5.92 2.69
CA VAL A 72 7.20 4.98 3.84
C VAL A 72 6.83 5.71 5.13
N GLU A 73 7.29 6.94 5.35
CA GLU A 73 6.92 7.74 6.51
C GLU A 73 5.40 7.99 6.58
N GLN A 74 4.75 8.25 5.45
CA GLN A 74 3.29 8.39 5.40
C GLN A 74 2.56 7.10 5.78
N VAL A 75 3.03 5.94 5.28
CA VAL A 75 2.46 4.63 5.66
C VAL A 75 2.67 4.36 7.15
N ASN A 76 3.86 4.67 7.68
CA ASN A 76 4.17 4.50 9.09
C ASN A 76 3.31 5.42 9.96
N ALA A 77 3.12 6.68 9.57
CA ALA A 77 2.24 7.61 10.28
C ALA A 77 0.79 7.11 10.32
N ILE A 78 0.27 6.59 9.21
CA ILE A 78 -1.06 5.95 9.18
C ILE A 78 -1.09 4.76 10.13
N THR A 79 -0.09 3.87 10.08
CA THR A 79 0.00 2.69 10.96
C THR A 79 -0.08 3.07 12.43
N GLN A 80 0.60 4.15 12.84
CA GLN A 80 0.58 4.66 14.21
C GLN A 80 -0.77 5.21 14.66
N VAL A 81 -1.63 5.68 13.75
CA VAL A 81 -3.00 6.11 14.10
C VAL A 81 -3.87 4.92 14.47
N TYR A 82 -3.71 3.81 13.75
CA TYR A 82 -4.50 2.60 13.97
C TYR A 82 -3.93 1.70 15.06
N ALA A 83 -2.63 1.78 15.33
CA ALA A 83 -1.97 1.09 16.44
C ALA A 83 -2.24 1.78 17.79
N SER A 84 -2.22 1.01 18.87
CA SER A 84 -2.56 1.45 20.23
C SER A 84 -1.48 1.08 21.24
N SER A 85 -1.12 -0.21 21.30
CA SER A 85 -0.35 -0.76 22.41
C SER A 85 1.08 -1.16 22.03
N PHE A 86 1.33 -1.56 20.79
CA PHE A 86 2.67 -1.93 20.35
C PHE A 86 2.96 -1.53 18.91
N LEU A 87 4.23 -1.24 18.65
CA LEU A 87 4.81 -1.11 17.33
C LEU A 87 6.01 -2.05 17.22
N PHE A 88 6.06 -2.78 16.12
CA PHE A 88 7.15 -3.62 15.72
C PHE A 88 7.95 -2.92 14.61
N TYR A 89 9.26 -2.85 14.80
CA TYR A 89 10.25 -2.35 13.86
C TYR A 89 11.47 -3.27 13.92
N ARG A 90 12.32 -3.28 12.87
CA ARG A 90 13.52 -4.12 12.85
C ARG A 90 14.76 -3.32 13.17
N ASP A 91 15.19 -2.44 12.27
CA ASP A 91 16.45 -1.70 12.41
C ASP A 91 16.21 -0.23 12.81
N ASP A 92 15.19 0.39 12.21
CA ASP A 92 14.92 1.82 12.40
C ASP A 92 13.80 2.04 13.42
N LYS A 93 14.16 2.61 14.58
CA LYS A 93 13.18 2.97 15.61
C LYS A 93 12.32 4.14 15.14
N PRO A 94 10.97 4.01 15.08
CA PRO A 94 10.12 5.08 14.60
C PRO A 94 10.03 6.24 15.58
N GLU A 95 9.87 7.45 15.04
CA GLU A 95 9.39 8.58 15.82
C GLU A 95 7.90 8.39 16.13
N LEU A 96 7.56 8.40 17.43
CA LEU A 96 6.19 8.18 17.88
C LEU A 96 5.35 9.45 17.66
N THR A 97 4.34 9.33 16.81
CA THR A 97 3.31 10.34 16.56
C THR A 97 2.45 10.57 17.81
N GLU A 98 1.82 11.74 17.90
CA GLU A 98 0.89 12.02 18.99
C GLU A 98 -0.26 11.01 19.02
N ALA A 99 -0.75 10.58 17.85
CA ALA A 99 -1.85 9.62 17.73
C ALA A 99 -1.57 8.32 18.48
N PHE A 100 -0.37 7.75 18.31
CA PHE A 100 0.04 6.53 19.01
C PHE A 100 0.22 6.76 20.53
N ARG A 101 0.74 7.93 20.92
CA ARG A 101 0.97 8.26 22.35
C ARG A 101 -0.31 8.33 23.18
N TYR A 102 -1.46 8.52 22.56
CA TYR A 102 -2.75 8.45 23.25
C TYR A 102 -3.13 7.03 23.68
N GLY A 103 -2.54 5.98 23.10
CA GLY A 103 -2.76 4.59 23.50
C GLY A 103 -4.17 4.06 23.16
N GLU A 104 -4.77 4.54 22.07
CA GLU A 104 -6.11 4.15 21.63
C GLU A 104 -6.09 3.85 20.12
N HIS A 105 -6.89 2.87 19.70
CA HIS A 105 -7.10 2.61 18.27
C HIS A 105 -7.94 3.75 17.67
N ARG A 106 -7.27 4.68 16.99
CA ARG A 106 -7.93 5.81 16.34
C ARG A 106 -8.18 5.53 14.87
N GLN A 107 -9.03 6.34 14.28
CA GLN A 107 -9.37 6.27 12.86
C GLN A 107 -9.50 7.68 12.29
N PHE A 108 -9.14 7.83 11.01
CA PHE A 108 -9.37 9.07 10.30
C PHE A 108 -10.87 9.32 10.10
N GLN A 109 -11.29 10.57 10.27
CA GLN A 109 -12.68 10.94 10.05
C GLN A 109 -13.05 10.68 8.58
N TYR A 110 -14.17 10.00 8.35
CA TYR A 110 -14.65 9.60 7.01
C TYR A 110 -13.72 8.69 6.20
N HIS A 111 -12.66 8.13 6.81
CA HIS A 111 -11.63 7.33 6.11
C HIS A 111 -11.01 8.07 4.90
N GLY A 112 -11.00 9.41 4.95
CA GLY A 112 -10.31 10.25 3.99
C GLY A 112 -8.83 10.34 4.36
N HIS A 113 -7.97 10.11 3.39
CA HIS A 113 -6.53 10.16 3.59
C HIS A 113 -5.88 10.98 2.47
N ASP A 114 -5.41 12.18 2.80
CA ASP A 114 -4.88 13.15 1.82
C ASP A 114 -3.77 12.58 0.93
N TRP A 115 -2.94 11.68 1.47
CA TRP A 115 -1.86 11.02 0.72
C TRP A 115 -2.24 9.63 0.19
N LEU A 116 -2.91 8.80 1.01
CA LEU A 116 -3.23 7.42 0.63
C LEU A 116 -4.31 7.38 -0.47
N ASP A 117 -5.26 8.30 -0.49
CA ASP A 117 -6.33 8.30 -1.50
C ASP A 117 -5.80 8.56 -2.92
N PRO A 118 -4.91 9.56 -3.14
CA PRO A 118 -4.18 9.68 -4.40
C PRO A 118 -3.33 8.45 -4.75
N LEU A 119 -2.62 7.85 -3.79
CA LEU A 119 -1.81 6.65 -4.04
C LEU A 119 -2.69 5.49 -4.53
N LEU A 120 -3.86 5.33 -3.94
CA LEU A 120 -4.83 4.32 -4.32
C LEU A 120 -5.42 4.63 -5.69
N ASP A 121 -5.84 5.86 -5.97
CA ASP A 121 -6.32 6.21 -7.31
C ASP A 121 -5.25 5.92 -8.39
N ASP A 122 -3.99 6.26 -8.10
CA ASP A 122 -2.84 5.94 -8.95
C ASP A 122 -2.74 4.42 -9.16
N LEU A 123 -2.72 3.64 -8.07
CA LEU A 123 -2.71 2.18 -8.12
C LEU A 123 -3.88 1.60 -8.89
N SER A 124 -5.08 2.20 -8.87
CA SER A 124 -6.27 1.74 -9.59
C SER A 124 -6.12 1.91 -11.12
N GLN A 125 -5.31 2.88 -11.54
CA GLN A 125 -5.06 3.22 -12.93
C GLN A 125 -3.76 2.61 -13.48
N TYR A 126 -3.19 1.60 -12.79
CA TYR A 126 -1.95 0.90 -13.16
C TYR A 126 -1.73 0.71 -14.68
N ASN A 127 -2.75 0.22 -15.41
CA ASN A 127 -2.66 -0.06 -16.86
C ASN A 127 -2.52 1.18 -17.77
N ARG A 128 -2.78 2.39 -17.25
CA ARG A 128 -2.74 3.65 -18.01
C ARG A 128 -1.44 4.41 -17.82
N TRP A 129 -0.53 3.91 -16.98
CA TRP A 129 0.77 4.54 -16.79
C TRP A 129 1.64 4.44 -18.06
N GLY A 130 2.10 5.59 -18.54
CA GLY A 130 2.98 5.72 -19.72
C GLY A 130 2.33 6.33 -20.97
N LYS A 131 1.05 6.05 -21.28
CA LYS A 131 0.30 6.69 -22.38
C LYS A 131 -1.14 7.00 -21.98
N GLY A 132 -1.44 8.28 -21.74
CA GLY A 132 -2.81 8.77 -21.48
C GLY A 132 -3.29 8.70 -20.03
N GLY A 133 -2.37 8.64 -19.05
CA GLY A 133 -2.69 8.74 -17.63
C GLY A 133 -3.08 10.16 -17.19
N ALA A 134 -3.82 10.27 -16.09
CA ALA A 134 -4.14 11.53 -15.41
C ALA A 134 -2.88 12.37 -15.10
N ALA A 135 -3.02 13.71 -15.08
CA ALA A 135 -1.91 14.67 -15.00
C ALA A 135 -1.02 14.56 -13.74
N SER A 136 -1.45 13.83 -12.70
CA SER A 136 -0.64 13.47 -11.53
C SER A 136 0.41 12.39 -11.82
N ILE A 137 0.35 11.74 -12.98
CA ILE A 137 1.24 10.67 -13.44
C ILE A 137 2.39 11.30 -14.23
N SER A 138 3.27 12.03 -13.54
CA SER A 138 4.39 12.73 -14.19
C SER A 138 5.61 11.84 -14.48
N SER A 139 5.71 10.66 -13.86
CA SER A 139 6.80 9.71 -14.11
C SER A 139 6.40 8.25 -13.89
N ARG A 140 6.98 7.34 -14.68
CA ARG A 140 6.86 5.89 -14.49
C ARG A 140 7.60 5.53 -13.20
N ARG A 141 6.87 5.11 -12.16
CA ARG A 141 7.48 4.67 -10.90
C ARG A 141 8.36 3.43 -11.14
N PRO A 142 9.53 3.30 -10.48
CA PRO A 142 10.40 2.13 -10.61
C PRO A 142 9.74 0.94 -9.90
N TYR A 143 9.14 0.05 -10.67
CA TYR A 143 8.61 -1.22 -10.17
C TYR A 143 9.71 -2.28 -10.13
N SER A 144 9.62 -3.25 -9.20
CA SER A 144 10.52 -4.39 -9.28
C SER A 144 10.30 -5.12 -10.61
N GLU A 145 11.38 -5.53 -11.27
CA GLU A 145 11.37 -6.35 -12.49
C GLU A 145 10.53 -7.64 -12.33
N SER A 146 10.09 -7.99 -11.12
CA SER A 146 9.31 -9.21 -10.85
C SER A 146 7.91 -9.22 -11.48
N LEU A 147 7.32 -8.05 -11.77
CA LEU A 147 6.05 -7.95 -12.50
C LEU A 147 6.22 -7.64 -13.99
N GLU A 148 7.39 -7.18 -14.42
CA GLU A 148 7.80 -7.28 -15.83
C GLU A 148 8.29 -8.71 -16.12
N GLY A 149 7.45 -9.68 -15.77
CA GLY A 149 7.61 -11.11 -16.05
C GLY A 149 9.02 -11.65 -15.88
N ASN A 150 9.34 -12.20 -14.71
CA ASN A 150 10.18 -13.40 -14.56
C ASN A 150 11.51 -13.47 -15.37
N ARG A 151 12.12 -12.36 -15.79
CA ARG A 151 13.41 -12.37 -16.52
C ARG A 151 14.56 -12.93 -15.68
N TRP A 152 14.35 -13.08 -14.38
CA TRP A 152 15.25 -13.77 -13.47
C TRP A 152 15.09 -15.30 -13.54
N LEU A 153 13.87 -15.83 -13.68
CA LEU A 153 13.63 -17.27 -13.87
C LEU A 153 14.11 -17.75 -15.24
N ASP A 154 13.98 -16.91 -16.29
CA ASP A 154 14.53 -17.22 -17.62
C ASP A 154 16.07 -17.36 -17.58
N ARG A 155 16.74 -16.59 -16.72
CA ARG A 155 18.20 -16.70 -16.50
C ARG A 155 18.62 -17.96 -15.75
N PHE A 156 17.72 -18.55 -14.95
CA PHE A 156 17.94 -19.84 -14.31
C PHE A 156 17.60 -21.01 -15.26
N ALA A 157 16.55 -20.89 -16.07
CA ALA A 157 16.15 -21.90 -17.03
C ALA A 157 17.09 -22.02 -18.26
N GLY A 158 17.89 -20.98 -18.54
CA GLY A 158 18.85 -20.96 -19.66
C GLY A 158 20.25 -21.51 -19.34
N ARG A 159 20.49 -22.06 -18.14
CA ARG A 159 21.74 -22.72 -17.77
C ARG A 159 21.54 -24.22 -17.60
N ASP A 160 21.05 -24.86 -18.65
CA ASP A 160 21.18 -26.31 -18.89
C ASP A 160 20.82 -26.55 -20.36
N SER A 161 21.74 -26.23 -21.26
CA SER A 161 21.70 -26.59 -22.70
C SER A 161 23.11 -26.73 -23.23
#